data_AF-A0A7Y2UEV2-F1
#
_entry.id   AF-A0A7Y2UEV2-F1
#
_cell.length_a   1.000
_cell.length_b   1.000
_cell.length_c   1.000
_cell.angle_alpha   90.00
_cell.angle_beta   90.00
_cell.angle_gamma   90.00
#
_symmetry.space_group_name_H-M   'P 1'
#
loop_
_entity.id
_entity.type
_entity.pdbx_description
1 polymer ?
#
loop_
_entity_poly.entity_id
_entity_poly.type
_entity_poly.pdbx_seq_one_letter_code
_entity_poly.pdbx_strand_id
1 'polypeptide(L)'
;RAPEDSILLRSMVGGARTPEFALLPDEQLIDRVRSDLQDILGISAEPDFIRIFRHARAIPQYVVGHAARLGAMDEQLLRHPGLILTGNAFKGVSWNDCVVNAEKTAGSLLPRTKRGTD
;
A
#
# COMPACT_ATOMS: atom_id res chain seq x y z
N ARG A 1 8.01 17.42 6.35
CA ARG A 1 7.40 18.74 6.06
C ARG A 1 8.46 19.59 5.38
N ALA A 2 8.08 20.61 4.60
CA ALA A 2 9.03 21.53 3.98
C ALA A 2 9.42 22.67 4.96
N PRO A 3 10.61 23.27 4.81
CA PRO A 3 10.96 24.57 5.39
C PRO A 3 9.96 25.69 5.01
N GLU A 4 10.00 26.82 5.72
CA GLU A 4 9.05 27.94 5.57
C GLU A 4 9.01 28.53 4.15
N ASP A 5 10.17 28.66 3.49
CA ASP A 5 10.31 29.20 2.12
C ASP A 5 10.40 28.10 1.05
N SER A 6 9.85 26.91 1.31
CA SER A 6 9.99 25.77 0.40
C SER A 6 8.69 25.00 0.23
N ILE A 7 8.54 24.39 -0.94
CA ILE A 7 7.43 23.51 -1.25
C ILE A 7 7.97 22.09 -1.41
N LEU A 8 7.39 21.14 -0.68
CA LEU A 8 7.68 19.71 -0.86
C LEU A 8 6.54 19.06 -1.66
N LEU A 9 6.84 18.68 -2.89
CA LEU A 9 5.93 17.91 -3.75
C LEU A 9 6.22 16.42 -3.64
N ARG A 10 5.15 15.62 -3.68
CA ARG A 10 5.25 14.15 -3.78
C ARG A 10 4.49 13.69 -5.02
N SER A 11 5.23 13.17 -5.99
CA SER A 11 4.68 12.56 -7.19
C SER A 11 4.71 11.04 -7.07
N MET A 12 3.68 10.38 -7.57
CA MET A 12 3.58 8.92 -7.61
C MET A 12 3.64 8.47 -9.07
N VAL A 13 4.57 7.57 -9.40
CA VAL A 13 4.79 7.10 -10.78
C VAL A 13 4.52 5.60 -10.89
N GLY A 14 3.88 5.21 -11.99
CA GLY A 14 3.60 3.83 -12.36
C GLY A 14 2.21 3.36 -11.94
N GLY A 15 2.15 2.38 -11.03
CA GLY A 15 0.91 1.69 -10.67
C GLY A 15 0.55 0.57 -11.67
N ALA A 16 -0.68 0.05 -11.58
CA ALA A 16 -1.08 -1.13 -12.35
C ALA A 16 -1.17 -0.90 -13.87
N ARG A 17 -1.29 0.35 -14.32
CA ARG A 17 -1.46 0.70 -15.74
C ARG A 17 -0.14 0.85 -16.49
N THR A 18 0.89 1.35 -15.82
CA THR A 18 2.20 1.66 -16.42
C THR A 18 3.34 1.30 -15.44
N PRO A 19 3.41 0.06 -14.94
CA PRO A 19 4.38 -0.35 -13.93
C PRO A 19 5.85 -0.12 -14.34
N GLU A 20 6.13 -0.18 -15.64
CA GLU A 20 7.45 0.07 -16.23
C GLU A 20 7.99 1.48 -15.93
N PHE A 21 7.12 2.49 -15.81
CA PHE A 21 7.56 3.84 -15.48
C PHE A 21 8.14 3.94 -14.06
N ALA A 22 7.66 3.11 -13.12
CA ALA A 22 8.22 3.06 -11.78
C ALA A 22 9.63 2.44 -11.72
N LEU A 23 10.10 1.86 -12.83
CA LEU A 23 11.39 1.17 -12.94
C LEU A 23 12.39 1.90 -13.84
N LEU A 24 12.03 3.07 -14.38
CA LEU A 24 12.94 3.90 -15.17
C LEU A 24 14.18 4.29 -14.34
N PRO A 25 15.36 4.46 -14.99
CA PRO A 25 16.52 5.08 -14.36
C PRO A 25 16.18 6.43 -13.74
N ASP A 26 16.89 6.81 -12.68
CA ASP A 26 16.55 8.00 -11.88
C ASP A 26 16.46 9.28 -12.71
N GLU A 27 17.41 9.54 -13.60
CA GLU A 27 17.41 10.72 -14.48
C GLU A 27 16.14 10.79 -15.36
N GLN A 28 15.81 9.69 -16.02
CA GLN A 28 14.61 9.62 -16.87
C GLN A 28 13.31 9.76 -16.05
N LEU A 29 13.29 9.23 -14.82
CA LEU A 29 12.15 9.39 -13.92
C LEU A 29 11.99 10.86 -13.49
N ILE A 30 13.09 11.53 -13.18
CA ILE A 30 13.10 12.95 -12.80
C ILE A 30 12.60 13.80 -13.96
N ASP A 31 13.17 13.64 -15.16
CA ASP A 31 12.77 14.40 -16.34
C ASP A 31 11.28 14.23 -16.65
N ARG A 32 10.78 12.99 -16.55
CA ARG A 32 9.36 12.70 -16.75
C ARG A 32 8.48 13.42 -15.73
N VAL A 33 8.81 13.32 -14.44
CA VAL A 33 8.03 13.99 -13.39
C VAL A 33 8.10 15.51 -13.53
N ARG A 34 9.25 16.08 -13.90
CA ARG A 34 9.41 17.52 -14.15
C ARG A 34 8.55 17.97 -15.32
N SER A 35 8.53 17.21 -16.42
CA SER A 35 7.64 17.48 -17.56
C SER A 35 6.18 17.45 -17.14
N ASP A 36 5.74 16.41 -16.44
CA ASP A 36 4.34 16.29 -15.98
C ASP A 36 3.96 17.46 -15.03
N LEU A 37 4.88 17.90 -14.15
CA LEU A 37 4.65 19.04 -13.25
C LEU A 37 4.60 20.38 -13.99
N GLN A 38 5.41 20.56 -15.03
CA GLN A 38 5.33 21.75 -15.89
C GLN A 38 4.01 21.77 -16.64
N ASP A 39 3.59 20.65 -17.22
CA ASP A 39 2.37 20.58 -18.04
C ASP A 39 1.10 20.76 -17.20
N ILE A 40 1.06 20.20 -15.99
CA ILE A 40 -0.14 20.19 -15.13
C ILE A 40 -0.20 21.43 -14.24
N LEU A 41 0.93 21.86 -13.67
CA LEU A 41 1.00 22.91 -12.64
C LEU A 41 1.78 24.15 -13.08
N GLY A 42 2.43 24.15 -14.24
CA GLY A 42 3.24 25.28 -14.72
C GLY A 42 4.57 25.45 -13.99
N ILE A 43 5.03 24.44 -13.25
CA ILE A 43 6.25 24.52 -12.43
C ILE A 43 7.48 24.20 -13.29
N SER A 44 8.26 25.23 -13.60
CA SER A 44 9.52 25.13 -14.36
C SER A 44 10.78 25.23 -13.49
N ALA A 45 10.62 25.57 -12.21
CA ALA A 45 11.75 25.73 -11.29
C ALA A 45 12.56 24.42 -11.15
N GLU A 46 13.88 24.53 -11.02
CA GLU A 46 14.74 23.40 -10.67
C GLU A 46 14.53 23.01 -9.20
N PRO A 47 14.57 21.71 -8.85
CA PRO A 47 14.33 21.26 -7.49
C PRO A 47 15.63 21.33 -6.68
N ASP A 48 15.60 21.96 -5.51
CA ASP A 48 16.75 21.98 -4.59
C ASP A 48 17.07 20.60 -4.00
N PHE A 49 16.09 19.69 -4.02
CA PHE A 49 16.18 18.36 -3.44
C PHE A 49 15.29 17.35 -4.16
N ILE A 50 15.83 16.16 -4.42
CA ILE A 50 15.09 15.02 -4.97
C ILE A 50 15.33 13.79 -4.10
N ARG A 51 14.27 13.03 -3.83
CA ARG A 51 14.35 11.70 -3.23
C ARG A 51 13.41 10.72 -3.90
N ILE A 52 13.97 9.63 -4.40
CA ILE A 52 13.23 8.57 -5.08
C ILE A 52 13.11 7.36 -4.17
N PHE A 53 11.91 6.80 -4.08
CA PHE A 53 11.61 5.55 -3.40
C PHE A 53 10.96 4.58 -4.40
N ARG A 54 11.48 3.34 -4.48
CA ARG A 54 10.99 2.34 -5.42
C ARG A 54 10.37 1.16 -4.68
N HIS A 55 9.13 0.84 -5.03
CA HIS A 55 8.37 -0.26 -4.45
C HIS A 55 7.83 -1.16 -5.57
N ALA A 56 8.63 -2.16 -5.98
CA ALA A 56 8.27 -3.06 -7.08
C ALA A 56 6.93 -3.80 -6.86
N ARG A 57 6.56 -4.06 -5.60
CA ARG A 57 5.29 -4.67 -5.20
C ARG A 57 4.62 -3.80 -4.12
N ALA A 58 4.29 -2.57 -4.48
CA ALA A 58 3.81 -1.55 -3.54
C ALA A 58 2.42 -1.83 -2.99
N ILE A 59 1.43 -2.00 -3.88
CA ILE A 59 0.01 -2.02 -3.53
C ILE A 59 -0.61 -3.31 -4.11
N PRO A 60 -1.10 -4.24 -3.26
CA PRO A 60 -1.85 -5.41 -3.72
C PRO A 60 -3.02 -5.00 -4.61
N GLN A 61 -3.18 -5.70 -5.74
CA GLN A 61 -4.27 -5.44 -6.69
C GLN A 61 -5.37 -6.47 -6.49
N TYR A 62 -6.52 -6.03 -5.98
CA TYR A 62 -7.70 -6.88 -5.80
C TYR A 62 -8.47 -6.98 -7.12
N VAL A 63 -7.94 -7.76 -8.06
CA VAL A 63 -8.59 -8.00 -9.35
C VAL A 63 -9.83 -8.88 -9.21
N VAL A 64 -10.69 -8.88 -10.23
CA VAL A 64 -11.90 -9.74 -10.28
C VAL A 64 -11.58 -11.17 -9.84
N GLY A 65 -12.45 -11.73 -9.01
CA GLY A 65 -12.26 -13.03 -8.37
C GLY A 65 -11.45 -13.01 -7.06
N HIS A 66 -11.02 -11.85 -6.56
CA HIS A 66 -10.30 -11.76 -5.27
C HIS A 66 -11.07 -12.38 -4.11
N ALA A 67 -12.36 -12.05 -3.97
CA ALA A 67 -13.21 -12.63 -2.93
C ALA A 67 -13.30 -14.16 -3.02
N ALA A 68 -13.42 -14.71 -4.23
CA ALA A 68 -13.43 -16.16 -4.45
C ALA A 68 -12.09 -16.81 -4.05
N ARG A 69 -10.96 -16.18 -4.38
CA ARG A 69 -9.64 -16.64 -3.94
C ARG A 69 -9.52 -16.64 -2.41
N LEU A 70 -10.03 -15.61 -1.74
CA LEU A 70 -10.05 -15.57 -0.28
C LEU A 70 -10.92 -16.69 0.31
N GLY A 71 -12.09 -16.97 -0.27
CA GLY A 71 -12.95 -18.07 0.17
C GLY A 71 -12.26 -19.43 0.04
N ALA A 72 -11.63 -19.70 -1.10
CA ALA A 72 -10.88 -20.93 -1.33
C ALA A 72 -9.67 -21.07 -0.39
N MET A 73 -9.02 -19.95 -0.03
CA MET A 73 -7.96 -19.91 1.00
C MET A 73 -8.52 -20.21 2.39
N ASP A 74 -9.63 -19.58 2.77
CA ASP A 74 -10.28 -19.81 4.07
C ASP A 74 -10.70 -21.28 4.23
N GLU A 75 -11.21 -21.94 3.17
CA GLU A 75 -11.49 -23.39 3.15
C GLU A 75 -10.23 -24.25 3.33
N GLN A 76 -9.14 -23.87 2.65
CA GLN A 76 -7.84 -24.55 2.75
C GLN A 76 -7.27 -24.47 4.17
N LEU A 77 -7.43 -23.32 4.83
CA LEU A 77 -6.93 -23.08 6.19
C LEU A 77 -7.62 -23.94 7.26
N LEU A 78 -8.83 -24.47 7.00
CA LEU A 78 -9.49 -25.41 7.92
C LEU A 78 -8.66 -26.66 8.21
N ARG A 79 -7.76 -27.04 7.29
CA ARG A 79 -6.84 -28.18 7.45
C ARG A 79 -5.55 -27.81 8.19
N HIS A 80 -5.38 -26.54 8.56
CA HIS A 80 -4.21 -26.03 9.27
C HIS A 80 -4.62 -25.26 10.54
N PRO A 81 -5.10 -25.97 11.58
CA PRO A 81 -5.54 -25.32 12.83
C PRO A 81 -4.43 -24.44 13.43
N GLY A 82 -4.79 -23.21 13.81
CA GLY A 82 -3.86 -22.23 14.39
C GLY A 82 -3.09 -21.39 13.36
N LEU A 83 -3.16 -21.71 12.07
CA LEU A 83 -2.63 -20.85 11.01
C LEU A 83 -3.70 -19.81 10.61
N ILE A 84 -3.37 -18.53 10.73
CA ILE A 84 -4.23 -17.42 10.32
C ILE A 84 -3.46 -16.51 9.36
N LEU A 85 -4.10 -16.11 8.27
CA LEU A 85 -3.57 -15.16 7.32
C LEU A 85 -4.22 -13.79 7.50
N THR A 86 -3.40 -12.75 7.61
CA THR A 86 -3.87 -11.35 7.74
C THR A 86 -2.87 -10.40 7.07
N GLY A 87 -3.26 -9.14 6.91
CA GLY A 87 -2.47 -8.10 6.25
C GLY A 87 -3.10 -7.57 4.95
N ASN A 88 -2.40 -6.64 4.32
CA ASN A 88 -2.93 -5.82 3.21
C ASN A 88 -3.24 -6.60 1.92
N ALA A 89 -2.74 -7.83 1.79
CA ALA A 89 -3.00 -8.70 0.64
C ALA A 89 -4.39 -9.37 0.70
N PHE A 90 -5.07 -9.35 1.86
CA PHE A 90 -6.27 -10.15 2.08
C PHE A 90 -7.55 -9.32 2.10
N LYS A 91 -7.82 -8.65 3.23
CA LYS A 91 -9.15 -8.10 3.57
C LYS A 91 -9.11 -6.58 3.80
N GLY A 92 -8.38 -5.86 2.95
CA GLY A 92 -8.28 -4.40 2.96
C GLY A 92 -6.84 -3.92 2.80
N VAL A 93 -6.62 -2.97 1.88
CA VAL A 93 -5.28 -2.52 1.49
C VAL A 93 -4.76 -1.40 2.41
N SER A 94 -5.66 -0.63 3.02
CA SER A 94 -5.27 0.55 3.79
C SER A 94 -4.60 0.18 5.11
N TRP A 95 -3.86 1.14 5.67
CA TRP A 95 -3.30 1.01 7.01
C TRP A 95 -4.39 0.76 8.06
N ASN A 96 -5.50 1.50 7.98
CA ASN A 96 -6.62 1.36 8.91
C ASN A 96 -7.23 -0.04 8.85
N ASP A 97 -7.43 -0.59 7.64
CA ASP A 97 -7.92 -1.96 7.49
C ASP A 97 -6.94 -2.97 8.09
N CYS A 98 -5.63 -2.78 7.88
CA CYS A 98 -4.61 -3.65 8.45
C CYS A 98 -4.67 -3.66 9.98
N VAL A 99 -4.80 -2.48 10.62
CA VAL A 99 -4.91 -2.36 12.08
C VAL A 99 -6.18 -3.07 12.58
N VAL A 100 -7.33 -2.75 12.00
CA VAL A 100 -8.62 -3.37 12.38
C VAL A 100 -8.58 -4.89 12.21
N ASN A 101 -8.01 -5.38 11.10
CA ASN A 101 -7.92 -6.81 10.85
C ASN A 101 -6.90 -7.50 11.75
N ALA A 102 -5.80 -6.83 12.12
CA ALA A 102 -4.82 -7.35 13.07
C ALA A 102 -5.43 -7.51 14.47
N GLU A 103 -6.18 -6.51 14.95
CA GLU A 103 -6.88 -6.60 16.25
C GLU A 103 -7.90 -7.73 16.26
N LYS A 104 -8.71 -7.86 15.21
CA LYS A 104 -9.66 -8.99 15.06
C LYS A 104 -8.95 -10.34 15.06
N THR A 105 -7.82 -10.43 14.35
CA THR A 105 -7.00 -11.65 14.28
C THR A 105 -6.48 -12.01 15.67
N ALA A 106 -5.86 -11.07 16.38
CA ALA A 106 -5.37 -11.28 17.73
C ALA A 106 -6.50 -11.66 18.70
N GLY A 107 -7.64 -10.99 18.65
CA GLY A 107 -8.81 -11.31 19.47
C GLY A 107 -9.37 -12.71 19.22
N SER A 108 -9.27 -13.23 17.99
CA SER A 108 -9.71 -14.60 17.66
C SER A 108 -8.78 -15.69 18.22
N LEU A 109 -7.53 -15.35 18.52
CA LEU A 109 -6.52 -16.25 19.08
C LEU A 109 -6.59 -16.32 20.61
N LEU A 110 -7.12 -15.28 21.25
CA LEU A 110 -7.25 -15.25 22.70
C LEU A 110 -8.41 -16.16 23.14
N PRO A 111 -8.24 -16.95 24.22
CA PRO A 111 -9.36 -17.65 24.82
C PRO A 111 -10.44 -16.64 25.17
N ARG A 112 -11.70 -16.93 24.86
CA ARG A 112 -12.84 -16.17 25.40
C ARG A 112 -12.87 -16.38 26.91
N THR A 113 -12.13 -15.57 27.65
CA THR A 113 -12.32 -15.44 29.09
C THR A 113 -13.74 -14.96 29.28
N LYS A 114 -14.59 -15.81 29.87
CA LYS A 114 -15.87 -15.36 30.41
C LYS A 114 -15.53 -14.17 31.31
N ARG A 115 -15.96 -12.97 30.94
CA ARG A 115 -15.96 -11.85 31.90
C ARG A 115 -16.78 -12.34 33.07
N GLY A 116 -16.12 -12.55 34.22
CA GLY A 116 -16.79 -12.85 35.47
C GLY A 116 -17.80 -11.73 35.71
N THR A 117 -19.06 -12.12 35.78
CA THR A 117 -20.09 -11.33 36.44
C THR A 117 -19.83 -11.46 37.93
N ASP A 118 -19.28 -10.41 38.53
CA ASP A 118 -19.55 -10.04 39.92
C ASP A 118 -20.39 -8.77 39.89
#